data_AF-A0A7G2K1B0-F1
#
_entry.id   AF-A0A7G2K1B0-F1
#
_cell.length_a   1.000
_cell.length_b   1.000
_cell.length_c   1.000
_cell.angle_alpha   90.00
_cell.angle_beta   90.00
_cell.angle_gamma   90.00
#
_symmetry.space_group_name_H-M   'P 1'
#
loop_
_entity.id
_entity.type
_entity.pdbx_description
1 polymer ?
#
loop_
_entity_poly.entity_id
_entity_poly.type
_entity_poly.pdbx_seq_one_letter_code
_entity_poly.pdbx_strand_id
1 'polypeptide(L)' 'MLTEQGVISGIEQGIDERGYLKVLCGNKIQMFNGGEVSLRKK' A
#
# COMPACT_ATOMS: atom_id res chain seq x y z
N MET A 1 11.57 15.12 4.57
CA MET A 1 11.82 13.85 5.28
C MET A 1 11.58 12.74 4.27
N LEU A 2 12.65 12.11 3.77
CA LEU A 2 12.54 10.96 2.88
C LEU A 2 12.54 9.73 3.78
N THR A 3 11.40 9.05 3.88
CA THR A 3 11.30 7.79 4.62
C THR A 3 11.97 6.68 3.82
N GLU A 4 12.78 5.87 4.51
CA GLU A 4 13.08 4.45 4.22
C GLU A 4 12.32 3.84 3.03
N GLN A 5 12.87 3.75 1.81
CA GLN A 5 12.19 3.09 0.67
C GLN A 5 12.13 1.56 0.91
N GLY A 6 11.15 1.12 1.69
CA GLY A 6 10.85 -0.29 1.94
C GLY A 6 9.88 -0.86 0.90
N VAL A 7 10.13 -2.08 0.42
CA VAL A 7 9.14 -2.84 -0.34
C VAL A 7 8.13 -3.43 0.63
N ILE A 8 6.86 -3.07 0.48
CA ILE A 8 5.75 -3.60 1.28
C ILE A 8 4.91 -4.49 0.37
N SER A 9 4.52 -5.66 0.87
CA SER A 9 3.63 -6.58 0.15
C SER A 9 2.41 -6.89 1.01
N GLY A 10 1.27 -7.04 0.36
CA GLY A 10 0.00 -7.25 1.03
C GLY A 10 -1.13 -7.39 0.03
N ILE A 11 -2.36 -7.44 0.54
CA ILE A 11 -3.56 -7.58 -0.27
C ILE A 11 -4.20 -6.20 -0.43
N GLU A 12 -4.45 -5.79 -1.67
CA GLU A 12 -5.18 -4.56 -1.97
C GLU A 12 -6.59 -4.58 -1.34
N GLN A 13 -7.00 -3.48 -0.72
CA GLN A 13 -8.33 -3.29 -0.10
C GLN A 13 -9.08 -2.09 -0.70
N GLY A 14 -8.65 -1.64 -1.89
CA GLY A 14 -9.19 -0.49 -2.60
C GLY A 14 -8.64 0.86 -2.13
N ILE A 15 -9.27 1.93 -2.60
CA ILE A 15 -8.87 3.32 -2.39
C ILE A 15 -9.93 4.00 -1.50
N ASP A 16 -9.53 4.89 -0.59
CA ASP A 16 -10.46 5.68 0.22
C ASP A 16 -10.93 6.97 -0.50
N GLU A 17 -11.84 7.71 0.14
CA GLU A 17 -12.40 8.96 -0.43
C GLU A 17 -11.35 10.06 -0.66
N ARG A 18 -10.19 9.96 -0.01
CA ARG A 18 -9.08 10.92 -0.13
C ARG A 18 -8.06 10.49 -1.18
N GLY A 19 -8.27 9.34 -1.83
CA GLY A 19 -7.36 8.79 -2.83
C GLY A 19 -6.23 7.94 -2.25
N TYR A 20 -6.28 7.52 -0.99
CA TYR A 20 -5.24 6.69 -0.38
C TYR A 20 -5.49 5.21 -0.69
N LEU A 21 -4.46 4.52 -1.17
CA LEU A 21 -4.45 3.08 -1.36
C LEU A 21 -4.40 2.38 0.01
N LYS A 22 -5.35 1.49 0.27
CA LYS A 22 -5.40 0.63 1.46
C LYS A 22 -4.81 -0.73 1.13
N VAL A 23 -3.83 -1.18 1.92
CA VAL A 23 -3.20 -2.50 1.77
C VAL A 23 -3.23 -3.23 3.10
N LEU A 24 -3.81 -4.43 3.11
CA LEU A 24 -3.75 -5.33 4.26
C LEU A 24 -2.38 -6.01 4.29
N CYS A 25 -1.58 -5.66 5.29
CA CYS A 25 -0.25 -6.21 5.54
C CYS A 25 -0.31 -7.04 6.83
N GLY A 26 -0.30 -8.37 6.71
CA GLY A 26 -0.58 -9.25 7.85
C GLY A 26 -1.96 -8.95 8.42
N ASN A 27 -2.01 -8.48 9.68
CA ASN A 27 -3.26 -8.18 10.40
C ASN A 27 -3.56 -6.67 10.51
N LYS A 28 -2.86 -5.81 9.75
CA LYS A 28 -3.05 -4.35 9.82
C LYS A 28 -3.29 -3.77 8.43
N ILE A 29 -4.20 -2.80 8.34
CA ILE A 29 -4.39 -1.98 7.14
C ILE A 29 -3.39 -0.82 7.20
N GLN A 30 -2.58 -0.68 6.16
CA GLN A 30 -1.72 0.48 5.93
C GLN A 30 -2.26 1.30 4.76
N MET A 31 -2.07 2.63 4.83
CA MET A 31 -2.58 3.59 3.84
C MET A 31 -1.42 4.30 3.16
N PHE A 32 -1.48 4.39 1.83
CA PHE A 32 -0.44 4.98 1.01
C PHE A 32 -1.04 6.02 0.07
N ASN A 33 -0.47 7.22 0.02
CA ASN A 33 -0.88 8.31 -0.89
C ASN A 33 0.10 8.55 -2.04
N GLY A 34 1.08 7.66 -2.23
CA GLY A 34 2.07 7.78 -3.28
C GLY A 34 3.07 6.63 -3.27
N GLY A 35 3.76 6.44 -4.39
CA GLY A 35 4.67 5.32 -4.63
C GLY A 35 4.32 4.57 -5.91
N GLU A 36 5.27 3.79 -6.42
CA GLU A 36 5.03 2.90 -7.55
C GLU A 36 4.39 1.59 -7.07
N VAL A 37 3.25 1.22 -7.64
CA VAL A 37 2.53 -0.01 -7.30
C VAL A 37 2.70 -1.02 -8.43
N SER A 38 3.21 -2.20 -8.09
CA SER A 38 3.34 -3.33 -9.02
C SER A 38 2.45 -4.49 -8.57
N LEU A 39 1.45 -4.85 -9.37
CA LEU A 39 0.66 -6.06 -9.16
C LEU A 39 1.49 -7.27 -9.54
N ARG A 40 1.70 -8.20 -8.60
CA ARG A 40 2.37 -9.47 -8.85
C ARG A 40 1.37 -10.60 -8.66
N LYS A 41 1.06 -11.33 -9.73
CA LYS A 41 0.45 -12.66 -9.62
C LYS A 41 1.57 -13.65 -9.30
N LYS A 42 1.36 -14.53 -8.32
CA LYS A 42 2.15 -15.76 -8.21
C LYS A 42 1.78 -16.70 -9.34
#